data_AF-A0A435JDG3-F1
#
_entry.id   AF-A0A435JDG3-F1
#
_cell.length_a   1.000
_cell.length_b   1.000
_cell.length_c   1.000
_cell.angle_alpha   90.00
_cell.angle_beta   90.00
_cell.angle_gamma   90.00
#
_symmetry.space_group_name_H-M   'P 1'
#
loop_
_entity.id
_entity.type
_entity.pdbx_description
1 polymer ?
#
loop_
_entity_poly.entity_id
_entity_poly.type
_entity_poly.pdbx_seq_one_letter_code
_entity_poly.pdbx_strand_id
1 'polypeptide(L)' 'MAEIDWNLIKSFVTVAESGSLSAAARKLSASQPTLGRHIGELEQALGVTLFRRGRHGYELTEAGST' A
#
# COMPACT_ATOMS: atom_id res chain seq x y z
N MET A 1 16.19 -11.89 -6.46
CA MET A 1 14.88 -11.54 -5.88
C MET A 1 15.08 -10.29 -5.07
N ALA A 2 14.31 -9.23 -5.31
CA ALA A 2 14.34 -8.06 -4.45
C ALA A 2 13.88 -8.49 -3.05
N GLU A 3 14.68 -8.20 -2.02
CA GLU A 3 14.31 -8.47 -0.64
C GLU A 3 13.13 -7.57 -0.28
N ILE A 4 11.95 -8.16 -0.07
CA ILE A 4 10.75 -7.41 0.29
C ILE A 4 10.91 -7.00 1.76
N ASP A 5 11.13 -5.71 2.00
CA ASP A 5 11.19 -5.14 3.35
C ASP A 5 9.82 -5.29 4.04
N TRP A 6 9.83 -5.78 5.27
CA TRP A 6 8.66 -5.88 6.14
C TRP A 6 7.89 -4.56 6.27
N ASN A 7 8.57 -3.41 6.17
CA ASN A 7 7.92 -2.11 6.16
C ASN A 7 6.98 -1.91 4.96
N LEU A 8 7.29 -2.51 3.80
CA LEU A 8 6.43 -2.47 2.62
C LEU A 8 5.15 -3.26 2.86
N ILE A 9 5.27 -4.46 3.41
CA ILE A 9 4.13 -5.32 3.77
C ILE A 9 3.27 -4.67 4.84
N LYS A 10 3.88 -4.14 5.91
CA LYS A 10 3.15 -3.42 6.96
C LYS A 10 2.38 -2.23 6.40
N SER A 11 3.00 -1.49 5.46
CA SER A 11 2.36 -0.35 4.79
C SER A 11 1.17 -0.81 3.94
N PHE A 12 1.34 -1.87 3.14
CA PHE A 12 0.27 -2.48 2.36
C PHE A 12 -0.92 -2.89 3.22
N VAL A 13 -0.71 -3.72 4.25
CA VAL A 13 -1.78 -4.21 5.12
C VAL A 13 -2.52 -3.05 5.78
N THR A 14 -1.79 -2.05 6.29
CA THR A 14 -2.41 -0.91 6.96
C THR A 14 -3.26 -0.07 5.98
N VAL A 15 -2.82 0.10 4.73
CA VAL A 15 -3.58 0.81 3.69
C VAL A 15 -4.79 0.00 3.23
N ALA A 16 -4.67 -1.31 3.12
CA ALA A 16 -5.76 -2.23 2.80
C ALA A 16 -6.86 -2.19 3.87
N GLU A 17 -6.48 -2.25 5.15
CA GLU A 17 -7.41 -2.16 6.28
C GLU A 17 -8.08 -0.79 6.41
N SER A 18 -7.36 0.29 6.10
CA SER A 18 -7.87 1.66 6.26
C SER A 18 -8.67 2.17 5.06
N GLY A 19 -8.52 1.55 3.89
CA GLY A 19 -9.04 2.04 2.59
C GLY A 19 -8.49 3.41 2.17
N SER A 20 -7.47 3.92 2.87
CA SER A 20 -6.98 5.29 2.70
C SER A 20 -5.53 5.45 3.14
N LEU A 21 -4.69 5.98 2.24
CA LEU A 21 -3.31 6.34 2.57
C LEU A 21 -3.20 7.34 3.72
N SER A 22 -4.11 8.32 3.81
CA SER A 22 -4.05 9.35 4.86
C SER A 22 -4.42 8.78 6.24
N ALA A 23 -5.39 7.86 6.29
CA ALA A 23 -5.73 7.13 7.52
C ALA A 23 -4.61 6.18 7.94
N ALA A 24 -4.02 5.44 7.00
CA ALA A 24 -2.89 4.55 7.25
C ALA A 24 -1.65 5.32 7.73
N ALA A 25 -1.37 6.49 7.15
CA ALA A 25 -0.25 7.35 7.52
C ALA A 25 -0.34 7.76 9.00
N ARG A 26 -1.53 8.12 9.46
CA ARG A 26 -1.80 8.42 10.88
C ARG A 26 -1.60 7.18 11.77
N LYS A 27 -2.09 6.00 11.35
CA LYS A 27 -1.96 4.74 12.12
C LYS A 27 -0.49 4.29 12.26
N LEU A 28 0.34 4.57 11.26
CA LEU A 28 1.76 4.18 11.24
C LEU A 28 2.71 5.30 11.70
N SER A 29 2.21 6.46 12.11
CA SER A 29 3.04 7.65 12.41
C SER A 29 4.00 7.98 11.25
N ALA A 30 3.53 7.83 10.02
CA ALA A 30 4.27 8.07 8.78
C ALA A 30 3.63 9.17 7.95
N SER A 31 4.30 9.63 6.89
CA SER A 31 3.70 10.56 5.93
C SER A 31 2.93 9.82 4.83
N GLN A 32 1.87 10.43 4.28
CA GLN A 32 1.15 9.88 3.14
C GLN A 32 2.05 9.65 1.90
N PRO A 33 2.99 10.55 1.54
CA PRO A 33 3.97 10.29 0.48
C PRO A 33 4.86 9.07 0.76
N THR A 34 5.27 8.85 2.01
CA THR A 34 6.07 7.68 2.41
C THR A 34 5.30 6.39 2.14
N LEU A 35 4.04 6.31 2.56
CA LEU A 35 3.22 5.12 2.30
C LEU A 35 2.96 4.92 0.81
N GLY A 36 2.69 5.99 0.06
CA GLY A 36 2.54 5.90 -1.41
C GLY A 36 3.79 5.33 -2.09
N ARG A 37 4.99 5.73 -1.65
CA ARG A 37 6.25 5.17 -2.13
C ARG A 37 6.40 3.69 -1.77
N HIS A 38 6.10 3.31 -0.52
CA HIS A 38 6.17 1.90 -0.10
C HIS A 38 5.23 1.00 -0.91
N ILE A 39 4.01 1.47 -1.20
CA ILE A 39 3.08 0.74 -2.07
C ILE A 39 3.68 0.58 -3.47
N GLY A 40 4.17 1.66 -4.07
CA GLY A 40 4.79 1.60 -5.40
C GLY A 40 6.00 0.66 -5.45
N GLU A 41 6.85 0.66 -4.42
CA GLU A 41 7.98 -0.26 -4.31
C GLU A 41 7.53 -1.72 -4.21
N LEU A 42 6.47 -2.00 -3.45
CA LEU A 42 5.91 -3.34 -3.34
C LEU A 42 5.28 -3.82 -4.66
N GLU A 43 4.52 -2.95 -5.32
CA GLU A 43 3.92 -3.22 -6.63
C GLU A 43 4.98 -3.52 -7.68
N GLN A 44 6.09 -2.76 -7.69
CA GLN A 44 7.23 -3.02 -8.58
C GLN A 44 7.93 -4.34 -8.25
N ALA A 45 8.12 -4.66 -6.98
CA ALA A 45 8.75 -5.91 -6.55
C ALA A 45 7.91 -7.15 -6.94
N LEU A 46 6.57 -7.02 -6.91
CA LEU A 46 5.64 -8.10 -7.25
C LEU A 46 5.26 -8.11 -8.75
N GLY A 47 5.53 -7.03 -9.49
CA GLY A 47 5.15 -6.89 -10.90
C GLY A 47 3.63 -6.76 -11.11
N VAL A 48 2.88 -6.36 -10.08
CA VAL A 48 1.42 -6.21 -10.11
C VAL A 48 0.99 -4.91 -9.47
N THR A 49 -0.16 -4.38 -9.89
CA THR A 49 -0.82 -3.27 -9.21
C THR A 49 -1.70 -3.83 -8.09
N LEU A 50 -1.43 -3.42 -6.85
CA LEU A 50 -2.14 -3.84 -5.64
C LEU A 50 -3.29 -2.90 -5.31
N PHE A 51 -3.16 -1.62 -5.65
CA PHE A 51 -4.20 -0.62 -5.44
C PHE A 51 -4.52 0.17 -6.70
N ARG A 52 -5.81 0.43 -6.89
CA ARG A 52 -6.30 1.39 -7.88
C ARG A 52 -6.77 2.67 -7.19
N ARG A 53 -6.58 3.80 -7.87
CA ARG A 53 -7.22 5.06 -7.47
C ARG A 53 -8.68 5.03 -7.90
N GLY A 54 -9.56 4.77 -6.94
CA GLY A 54 -11.00 4.79 -7.11
C GLY A 54 -11.63 6.12 -6.68
N ARG A 55 -12.94 6.23 -6.87
CA ARG A 55 -13.73 7.41 -6.46
C ARG A 55 -13.73 7.63 -4.95
N HIS A 56 -13.43 6.58 -4.19
CA HIS A 56 -13.39 6.58 -2.72
C HIS A 56 -11.97 6.55 -2.14
N GLY A 57 -10.93 6.56 -2.97
CA GLY A 57 -9.53 6.56 -2.50
C GLY A 57 -8.75 5.36 -3.02
N TYR A 58 -8.10 4.63 -2.10
CA TYR A 58 -7.26 3.46 -2.41
C TYR A 58 -8.12 2.21 -2.30
N GLU A 59 -8.44 1.60 -3.44
CA GLU A 59 -9.20 0.35 -3.51
C GLU A 59 -8.24 -0.79 -3.90
N LEU A 60 -8.35 -1.94 -3.21
CA LEU A 60 -7.59 -3.12 -3.57
C LEU A 60 -7.98 -3.61 -4.97
N THR A 61 -6.98 -4.06 -5.72
CA THR A 61 -7.20 -4.88 -6.92
C THR A 61 -7.43 -6.34 -6.53
N GLU A 62 -7.81 -7.17 -7.50
CA GLU A 62 -7.91 -8.63 -7.31
C GLU A 62 -6.59 -9.23 -6.81
N ALA A 63 -5.45 -8.71 -7.29
CA ALA A 63 -4.12 -9.12 -6.84
C ALA A 63 -3.84 -8.77 -5.36
N GLY A 64 -4.54 -7.78 -4.81
CA GLY A 64 -4.40 -7.36 -3.41
C GLY A 64 -5.42 -7.98 -2.44
N SER A 65 -6.44 -8.70 -2.93
CA SER A 65 -7.53 -9.25 -2.11
C SER A 65 -7.40 -10.74 -1.77
N THR A 66 -6.27 -11.37 -2.09
CA THR A 66 -6.05 -12.82 -1.98
C THR A 66 -5.52 -13.24 -0.62
#